data_AF-A0A433K4H1-F1
#
_entry.id   AF-A0A433K4H1-F1
#
_cell.length_a   1.000
_cell.length_b   1.000
_cell.length_c   1.000
_cell.angle_alpha   90.00
_cell.angle_beta   90.00
_cell.angle_gamma   90.00
#
_symmetry.space_group_name_H-M   'P 1'
#
loop_
_entity.id
_entity.type
_entity.pdbx_description
1 polymer ?
#
loop_
_entity_poly.entity_id
_entity_poly.type
_entity_poly.pdbx_seq_one_letter_code
_entity_poly.pdbx_strand_id
1 'polypeptide(L)'
;MKRISLVVFVSLLLSTTSWSFTCYMTLAKDNCWQDYNVSVDIINSSTGGIITTVNIPKGESWARQTFDCEVSEKLMYIARFSPVFWQKDIGKTYPAQRFWSLPAQINPGDSAWNVSVCYPADFSLVPTPPQATNNCQCDFTVIPAIPPKKIP
;
A
#
# COMPACT_ATOMS: atom_id res chain seq x y z
N MET A 1 45.34 -29.70 -39.97
CA MET A 1 43.87 -29.87 -39.91
C MET A 1 43.34 -29.14 -38.69
N LYS A 2 42.47 -28.15 -38.90
CA LYS A 2 41.81 -27.34 -37.86
C LYS A 2 40.84 -28.20 -37.05
N ARG A 3 40.86 -28.09 -35.73
CA ARG A 3 39.71 -28.43 -34.86
C ARG A 3 39.41 -27.22 -34.00
N ILE A 4 38.49 -26.39 -34.50
CA ILE A 4 37.86 -25.30 -33.76
C ILE A 4 36.79 -25.95 -32.91
N SER A 5 37.05 -26.15 -31.61
CA SER A 5 36.00 -26.54 -30.66
C SER A 5 35.25 -25.28 -30.24
N LEU A 6 34.09 -25.09 -30.86
CA LEU A 6 33.08 -24.10 -30.52
C LEU A 6 32.49 -24.45 -29.15
N VAL A 7 32.94 -23.78 -28.09
CA VAL A 7 32.29 -23.88 -26.76
C VAL A 7 31.02 -23.04 -26.83
N VAL A 8 29.89 -23.71 -27.02
CA VAL A 8 28.56 -23.10 -27.03
C VAL A 8 28.21 -22.68 -25.61
N PHE A 9 28.19 -21.36 -25.37
CA PHE A 9 27.62 -20.71 -24.20
C PHE A 9 26.09 -20.94 -24.22
N VAL A 10 25.60 -21.89 -23.42
CA VAL A 10 24.16 -22.02 -23.12
C VAL A 10 23.92 -21.44 -21.73
N SER A 11 23.84 -20.12 -21.66
CA SER A 11 23.27 -19.40 -20.51
C SER A 11 21.76 -19.60 -20.54
N LEU A 12 21.31 -20.72 -19.95
CA LEU A 12 19.91 -21.00 -19.66
C LEU A 12 19.41 -19.94 -18.67
N LEU A 13 18.64 -18.98 -19.17
CA LEU A 13 17.91 -18.00 -18.35
C LEU A 13 16.87 -18.77 -17.53
N LEU A 14 17.24 -19.13 -16.29
CA LEU A 14 16.31 -19.58 -15.27
C LEU A 14 15.39 -18.40 -14.94
N SER A 15 14.28 -18.28 -15.66
CA SER A 15 13.18 -17.40 -15.28
C SER A 15 12.54 -17.98 -14.03
N THR A 16 13.02 -17.58 -12.85
CA THR A 16 12.31 -17.85 -11.60
C THR A 16 11.01 -17.07 -11.65
N THR A 17 9.88 -17.75 -11.77
CA THR A 17 8.58 -17.16 -11.50
C THR A 17 8.59 -16.74 -10.04
N SER A 18 8.64 -15.44 -9.75
CA SER A 18 8.34 -14.95 -8.41
C SER A 18 6.86 -15.22 -8.15
N TRP A 19 6.57 -15.93 -7.05
CA TRP A 19 5.20 -16.21 -6.66
C TRP A 19 4.67 -14.98 -5.94
N SER A 20 4.17 -14.00 -6.69
CA SER A 20 3.43 -12.89 -6.11
C SER A 20 2.03 -13.35 -5.68
N PHE A 21 1.58 -12.84 -4.54
CA PHE A 21 0.22 -12.99 -4.04
C PHE A 21 -0.52 -11.67 -4.19
N THR A 22 -1.84 -11.74 -4.36
CA THR A 22 -2.66 -10.52 -4.46
C THR A 22 -2.79 -9.88 -3.08
N CYS A 23 -2.39 -8.62 -2.98
CA CYS A 23 -2.63 -7.77 -1.84
C CYS A 23 -3.60 -6.63 -2.18
N TYR A 24 -4.38 -6.23 -1.18
CA TYR A 24 -5.18 -5.03 -1.20
C TYR A 24 -4.68 -4.07 -0.13
N MET A 25 -4.60 -2.79 -0.48
CA MET A 25 -4.54 -1.71 0.48
C MET A 25 -5.89 -1.03 0.50
N THR A 26 -6.58 -1.11 1.63
CA THR A 26 -7.81 -0.38 1.92
C THR A 26 -7.45 0.81 2.78
N LEU A 27 -7.46 2.00 2.19
CA LEU A 27 -7.25 3.25 2.91
C LEU A 27 -8.61 3.89 3.19
N ALA A 28 -8.86 4.27 4.44
CA ALA A 28 -10.00 5.06 4.85
C ALA A 28 -9.52 6.43 5.37
N LYS A 29 -10.22 7.50 4.99
CA LYS A 29 -10.11 8.79 5.66
C LYS A 29 -11.11 8.83 6.79
N ASP A 30 -10.71 9.43 7.90
CA ASP A 30 -11.68 9.83 8.88
C ASP A 30 -12.66 10.90 8.31
N ASN A 31 -13.77 11.08 8.99
CA ASN A 31 -14.80 12.05 8.62
C ASN A 31 -14.37 13.54 8.73
N CYS A 32 -13.27 13.86 9.41
CA CYS A 32 -12.72 15.22 9.49
C CYS A 32 -11.84 15.58 8.29
N TRP A 33 -11.39 14.58 7.52
CA TRP A 33 -10.52 14.74 6.36
C TRP A 33 -11.25 14.74 5.00
N GLN A 34 -12.58 14.88 5.01
CA GLN A 34 -13.41 14.80 3.79
C GLN A 34 -13.10 15.91 2.77
N ASP A 35 -12.66 17.08 3.23
CA ASP A 35 -12.35 18.23 2.36
C ASP A 35 -10.97 18.17 1.68
N TYR A 36 -10.19 17.11 1.90
CA TYR A 36 -8.84 16.97 1.40
C TYR A 36 -8.68 15.76 0.50
N ASN A 37 -7.76 15.89 -0.44
CA ASN A 37 -7.17 14.75 -1.12
C ASN A 37 -6.09 14.16 -0.21
N VAL A 38 -6.10 12.84 -0.05
CA VAL A 38 -5.08 12.09 0.69
C VAL A 38 -4.44 11.10 -0.26
N SER A 39 -3.12 11.03 -0.24
CA SER A 39 -2.34 10.06 -1.01
C SER A 39 -1.42 9.30 -0.06
N VAL A 40 -1.38 7.98 -0.19
CA VAL A 40 -0.49 7.12 0.60
C VAL A 40 0.33 6.25 -0.33
N ASP A 41 1.65 6.39 -0.26
CA ASP A 41 2.58 5.47 -0.92
C ASP A 41 2.74 4.22 -0.08
N ILE A 42 2.68 3.07 -0.74
CA ILE A 42 3.05 1.77 -0.21
C ILE A 42 4.48 1.49 -0.62
N ILE A 43 5.35 1.21 0.34
CA ILE A 43 6.78 1.07 0.13
C ILE A 43 7.22 -0.28 0.67
N ASN A 44 8.02 -1.02 -0.10
CA ASN A 44 8.73 -2.18 0.41
C ASN A 44 9.82 -1.67 1.36
N SER A 45 9.71 -1.99 2.65
CA SER A 45 10.65 -1.46 3.66
C SER A 45 12.07 -2.00 3.55
N SER A 46 12.27 -3.13 2.84
CA SER A 46 13.60 -3.71 2.60
C SER A 46 14.32 -3.01 1.45
N THR A 47 13.61 -2.63 0.39
CA THR A 47 14.21 -2.02 -0.80
C THR A 47 14.06 -0.49 -0.83
N GLY A 48 13.11 0.07 -0.08
CA GLY A 48 12.71 1.48 -0.15
C GLY A 48 11.91 1.83 -1.42
N GLY A 49 11.61 0.85 -2.27
CA GLY A 49 10.87 1.06 -3.52
C GLY A 49 9.38 1.30 -3.26
N ILE A 50 8.81 2.31 -3.93
CA ILE A 50 7.36 2.50 -3.96
C ILE A 50 6.75 1.39 -4.81
N ILE A 51 5.85 0.62 -4.20
CA ILE A 51 5.10 -0.45 -4.84
C ILE A 51 3.90 0.15 -5.58
N THR A 52 3.12 0.99 -4.89
CA THR A 52 1.94 1.67 -5.46
C THR A 52 1.54 2.88 -4.59
N THR A 53 0.62 3.70 -5.08
CA THR A 53 0.05 4.84 -4.35
C THR A 53 -1.47 4.74 -4.34
N VAL A 54 -2.07 4.87 -3.15
CA VAL A 54 -3.52 4.94 -2.98
C VAL A 54 -3.93 6.40 -2.83
N ASN A 55 -4.87 6.84 -3.65
CA ASN A 55 -5.40 8.21 -3.61
C ASN A 55 -6.88 8.19 -3.19
N ILE A 56 -7.24 9.00 -2.22
CA ILE A 56 -8.63 9.28 -1.84
C ILE A 56 -8.88 10.76 -2.13
N PRO A 57 -9.64 11.09 -3.18
CA PRO A 57 -9.93 12.47 -3.50
C PRO A 57 -10.84 13.11 -2.44
N LYS A 58 -10.93 14.44 -2.47
CA LYS A 58 -11.92 15.19 -1.70
C LYS A 58 -13.34 14.62 -1.95
N GLY A 59 -14.13 14.51 -0.88
CA GLY A 59 -15.51 14.02 -0.91
C GLY A 59 -15.66 12.50 -0.82
N GLU A 60 -14.59 11.74 -1.09
CA GLU A 60 -14.58 10.27 -0.91
C GLU A 60 -14.08 9.90 0.48
N SER A 61 -14.61 8.83 1.07
CA SER A 61 -14.22 8.39 2.43
C SER A 61 -13.20 7.27 2.44
N TRP A 62 -13.02 6.54 1.33
CA TRP A 62 -12.07 5.44 1.25
C TRP A 62 -11.65 5.18 -0.20
N ALA A 63 -10.55 4.45 -0.36
CA ALA A 63 -10.16 3.86 -1.63
C ALA A 63 -9.46 2.53 -1.39
N ARG A 64 -9.49 1.67 -2.40
CA ARG A 64 -8.75 0.40 -2.40
C ARG A 64 -7.88 0.29 -3.63
N GLN A 65 -6.65 -0.13 -3.44
CA GLN A 65 -5.73 -0.48 -4.52
C GLN A 65 -5.29 -1.93 -4.39
N THR A 66 -5.07 -2.55 -5.53
CA THR A 66 -4.53 -3.90 -5.65
C THR A 66 -3.08 -3.83 -6.06
N PHE A 67 -2.25 -4.67 -5.48
CA PHE A 67 -0.85 -4.81 -5.83
C PHE A 67 -0.38 -6.24 -5.57
N ASP A 68 0.72 -6.59 -6.21
CA ASP A 68 1.41 -7.86 -6.02
C ASP A 68 2.35 -7.76 -4.82
N CYS A 69 2.34 -8.77 -3.96
CA CYS A 69 3.12 -8.81 -2.73
C CYS A 69 3.71 -10.19 -2.46
N GLU A 70 4.73 -10.26 -1.60
CA GLU A 70 5.42 -11.51 -1.27
C GLU A 70 5.16 -11.95 0.18
N VAL A 71 5.31 -13.26 0.43
CA VAL A 71 5.30 -13.79 1.80
C VAL A 71 6.41 -13.15 2.63
N SER A 72 6.13 -12.87 3.90
CA SER A 72 7.07 -12.20 4.82
C SER A 72 7.54 -10.80 4.39
N GLU A 73 6.96 -10.21 3.34
CA GLU A 73 7.29 -8.86 2.93
C GLU A 73 6.90 -7.86 4.03
N LYS A 74 7.75 -6.87 4.25
CA LYS A 74 7.50 -5.80 5.21
C LYS A 74 7.18 -4.51 4.47
N LEU A 75 6.00 -3.97 4.71
CA LEU A 75 5.50 -2.75 4.10
C LEU A 75 5.64 -1.55 5.05
N MET A 76 5.93 -0.41 4.44
CA MET A 76 5.98 0.92 5.03
C MET A 76 5.00 1.83 4.27
N TYR A 77 4.44 2.84 4.95
CA TYR A 77 3.55 3.79 4.31
C TYR A 77 3.96 5.23 4.54
N ILE A 78 3.77 6.06 3.52
CA ILE A 78 4.00 7.50 3.60
C ILE A 78 2.76 8.23 3.09
N ALA A 79 2.14 9.02 3.94
CA ALA A 79 1.01 9.86 3.58
C ALA A 79 1.44 11.27 3.15
N ARG A 80 0.62 11.85 2.28
CA ARG A 80 0.58 13.28 1.95
C ARG A 80 -0.88 13.70 1.82
N PHE A 81 -1.15 14.99 1.94
CA PHE A 81 -2.48 15.53 1.72
C PHE A 81 -2.42 16.87 0.98
N SER A 82 -3.53 17.22 0.34
CA SER A 82 -3.71 18.53 -0.28
C SER A 82 -5.16 19.01 -0.16
N PRO A 83 -5.39 20.34 -0.05
CA PRO A 83 -4.39 21.39 0.13
C PRO A 83 -3.66 21.29 1.49
N VAL A 84 -2.42 21.78 1.55
CA VAL A 84 -1.70 21.90 2.83
C VAL A 84 -2.30 23.03 3.68
N PHE A 85 -2.19 22.92 5.00
CA PHE A 85 -2.69 23.98 5.89
C PHE A 85 -1.77 25.21 5.88
N TRP A 86 -0.46 24.97 5.80
CA TRP A 86 0.57 26.01 5.85
C TRP A 86 1.50 25.90 4.65
N GLN A 87 1.89 27.04 4.07
CA GLN A 87 2.78 27.08 2.89
C GLN A 87 4.11 26.35 3.12
N LYS A 88 4.64 26.38 4.35
CA LYS A 88 5.89 25.68 4.73
C LYS A 88 5.78 24.16 4.72
N ASP A 89 4.57 23.61 4.74
CA ASP A 89 4.33 22.16 4.74
C ASP A 89 4.13 21.61 3.31
N ILE A 90 4.31 22.41 2.27
CA ILE A 90 4.31 21.93 0.88
C ILE A 90 5.37 20.83 0.71
N GLY A 91 4.96 19.70 0.14
CA GLY A 91 5.83 18.54 -0.08
C GLY A 91 6.14 17.73 1.17
N LYS A 92 5.60 18.12 2.34
CA LYS A 92 5.78 17.36 3.58
C LYS A 92 5.13 15.98 3.48
N THR A 93 5.79 15.02 4.10
CA THR A 93 5.37 13.63 4.16
C THR A 93 5.17 13.21 5.60
N TYR A 94 4.27 12.26 5.80
CA TYR A 94 3.90 11.75 7.10
C TYR A 94 4.07 10.23 7.10
N PRO A 95 5.13 9.68 7.71
CA PRO A 95 5.35 8.25 7.72
C PRO A 95 4.36 7.57 8.68
N ALA A 96 4.00 6.33 8.35
CA ALA A 96 3.20 5.48 9.23
C ALA A 96 3.90 5.27 10.58
N GLN A 97 3.09 5.10 11.63
CA GLN A 97 3.59 4.82 12.98
C GLN A 97 4.16 3.40 13.11
N ARG A 98 3.75 2.49 12.21
CA ARG A 98 4.11 1.06 12.26
C ARG A 98 4.38 0.53 10.86
N PHE A 99 5.25 -0.46 10.80
CA PHE A 99 5.41 -1.32 9.63
C PHE A 99 4.34 -2.41 9.65
N TRP A 100 3.99 -2.90 8.47
CA TRP A 100 3.10 -4.05 8.32
C TRP A 100 3.91 -5.23 7.82
N SER A 101 3.87 -6.37 8.51
CA SER A 101 4.54 -7.59 8.07
C SER A 101 3.50 -8.53 7.48
N LEU A 102 3.67 -8.90 6.21
CA LEU A 102 2.80 -9.86 5.55
C LEU A 102 3.04 -11.28 6.09
N PRO A 103 2.02 -12.16 6.02
CA PRO A 103 2.15 -13.53 6.49
C PRO A 103 3.31 -14.28 5.84
N ALA A 104 3.93 -15.19 6.60
CA ALA A 104 5.04 -16.01 6.11
C ALA A 104 4.61 -17.13 5.16
N GLN A 105 3.30 -17.38 5.05
CA GLN A 105 2.72 -18.45 4.27
C GLN A 105 1.29 -18.10 3.86
N ILE A 106 0.89 -18.52 2.66
CA ILE A 106 -0.46 -18.38 2.12
C ILE A 106 -1.27 -19.60 2.58
N ASN A 107 -2.35 -19.40 3.34
CA ASN A 107 -3.13 -20.52 3.85
C ASN A 107 -4.10 -21.06 2.79
N PRO A 108 -4.49 -22.35 2.86
CA PRO A 108 -5.57 -22.88 2.02
C PRO A 108 -6.85 -22.06 2.21
N GLY A 109 -7.40 -21.53 1.11
CA GLY A 109 -8.59 -20.68 1.12
C GLY A 109 -8.30 -19.17 1.11
N ASP A 110 -7.05 -18.74 1.36
CA ASP A 110 -6.68 -17.34 1.22
C ASP A 110 -6.80 -16.91 -0.26
N SER A 111 -7.52 -15.81 -0.46
CA SER A 111 -7.75 -15.22 -1.77
C SER A 111 -6.81 -14.06 -2.07
N ALA A 112 -6.57 -13.26 -1.04
CA ALA A 112 -5.70 -12.10 -1.02
C ALA A 112 -5.46 -11.70 0.43
N TRP A 113 -4.45 -10.87 0.68
CA TRP A 113 -4.29 -10.18 1.96
C TRP A 113 -4.81 -8.75 1.88
N ASN A 114 -5.35 -8.24 2.98
CA ASN A 114 -5.84 -6.87 3.05
C ASN A 114 -5.10 -6.11 4.15
N VAL A 115 -4.44 -5.02 3.77
CA VAL A 115 -3.93 -4.02 4.68
C VAL A 115 -4.99 -2.94 4.82
N SER A 116 -5.49 -2.73 6.02
CA SER A 116 -6.46 -1.66 6.31
C SER A 116 -5.74 -0.54 7.05
N VAL A 117 -5.83 0.69 6.53
CA VAL A 117 -5.16 1.87 7.07
C VAL A 117 -6.17 2.99 7.28
N CYS A 118 -6.15 3.58 8.48
CA CYS A 118 -6.95 4.74 8.85
C CYS A 118 -6.10 6.01 8.81
N TYR A 119 -6.41 6.90 7.89
CA TYR A 119 -5.86 8.26 7.87
C TYR A 119 -6.74 9.19 8.72
N PRO A 120 -6.17 9.93 9.70
CA PRO A 120 -4.75 10.14 9.96
C PRO A 120 -4.17 9.23 11.06
N ALA A 121 -4.99 8.43 11.74
CA ALA A 121 -4.66 7.74 12.99
C ALA A 121 -3.40 6.86 12.91
N ASP A 122 -3.15 6.22 11.77
CA ASP A 122 -2.01 5.31 11.58
C ASP A 122 -0.71 6.02 11.19
N PHE A 123 -0.73 7.34 11.05
CA PHE A 123 0.41 8.16 10.62
C PHE A 123 0.93 9.05 11.74
N SER A 124 2.24 9.30 11.70
CA SER A 124 2.89 10.16 12.68
C SER A 124 2.82 11.62 12.25
N LEU A 125 2.55 12.49 13.22
CA LEU A 125 2.63 13.96 13.06
C LEU A 125 1.69 14.56 12.01
N VAL A 126 0.67 13.81 11.57
CA VAL A 126 -0.38 14.37 10.74
C VAL A 126 -1.19 15.36 11.59
N PRO A 127 -1.25 16.65 11.20
CA PRO A 127 -1.97 17.65 11.98
C PRO A 127 -3.48 17.44 11.85
N THR A 128 -4.25 17.76 12.88
CA THR A 128 -5.71 17.79 12.78
C THR A 128 -6.15 18.93 11.83
N PRO A 129 -7.12 18.71 10.91
CA PRO A 129 -7.68 19.77 10.08
C PRO A 129 -8.21 20.95 10.91
N PRO A 130 -8.00 22.21 10.49
CA PRO A 130 -8.46 23.38 11.23
C PRO A 130 -9.97 23.41 11.50
N GLN A 131 -10.77 22.83 10.61
CA GLN A 131 -12.23 22.73 10.68
C GLN A 131 -12.73 21.44 11.35
N ALA A 132 -11.83 20.59 11.85
CA ALA A 132 -12.22 19.33 12.46
C ALA A 132 -13.09 19.56 13.70
N THR A 133 -14.12 18.74 13.86
CA THR A 133 -14.96 18.71 15.06
C THR A 133 -14.45 17.66 16.05
N ASN A 134 -15.03 17.63 17.25
CA ASN A 134 -14.88 16.46 18.12
C ASN A 134 -15.55 15.25 17.42
N ASN A 135 -14.96 14.05 17.51
CA ASN A 135 -15.39 12.78 16.88
C ASN A 135 -14.91 12.50 15.44
N CYS A 136 -13.61 12.68 15.18
CA CYS A 136 -12.96 12.20 13.96
C CYS A 136 -12.69 10.68 14.04
N GLN A 137 -13.21 9.89 13.10
CA GLN A 137 -12.99 8.45 13.01
C GLN A 137 -13.10 7.91 11.57
N CYS A 138 -12.32 6.87 11.25
CA CYS A 138 -12.50 6.11 10.01
C CYS A 138 -13.65 5.12 10.15
N ASP A 139 -14.47 5.00 9.11
CA ASP A 139 -15.55 4.02 9.06
C ASP A 139 -15.22 2.92 8.04
N PHE A 140 -14.81 1.76 8.55
CA PHE A 140 -14.57 0.57 7.71
C PHE A 140 -15.85 -0.24 7.45
N THR A 141 -16.96 0.07 8.13
CA THR A 141 -18.22 -0.70 8.00
C THR A 141 -18.91 -0.47 6.65
N VAL A 142 -18.65 0.68 6.01
CA VAL A 142 -19.16 1.03 4.68
C VAL A 142 -18.32 0.44 3.54
N ILE A 143 -17.17 -0.17 3.84
CA ILE A 143 -16.25 -0.67 2.83
C ILE A 143 -16.62 -2.12 2.47
N PRO A 144 -16.90 -2.44 1.19
CA PRO A 144 -17.22 -3.79 0.78
C PRO A 144 -16.10 -4.78 1.10
N ALA A 145 -16.47 -5.95 1.62
CA ALA A 145 -15.54 -7.05 1.83
C ALA A 145 -14.87 -7.48 0.52
N ILE A 146 -13.64 -7.99 0.61
CA ILE A 146 -12.94 -8.54 -0.54
C ILE A 146 -13.63 -9.87 -0.91
N PRO A 147 -14.03 -10.06 -2.18
CA PRO A 147 -14.69 -11.28 -2.59
C PRO A 147 -13.77 -12.49 -2.42
N PRO A 148 -14.31 -13.66 -2.05
CA PRO A 148 -13.52 -14.88 -1.93
C PRO A 148 -12.93 -15.30 -3.28
N LYS A 149 -11.83 -16.06 -3.24
CA LYS A 149 -11.19 -16.61 -4.43
C LYS A 149 -12.19 -17.50 -5.15
N LYS A 150 -12.49 -17.19 -6.41
CA LYS A 150 -13.16 -18.17 -7.29
C LYS A 150 -12.13 -19.26 -7.59
N ILE A 151 -12.35 -20.45 -7.04
CA ILE A 151 -11.57 -21.64 -7.37
C ILE A 151 -12.10 -22.11 -8.74
N PRO A 152 -11.25 -22.18 -9.79
CA PRO A 152 -11.62 -22.76 -11.08
C PRO A 152 -11.95 -24.25 -10.98
#